data_AF-A0A7L3ZEK1-F1
#
_entry.id   AF-A0A7L3ZEK1-F1
#
_cell.length_a   1.000
_cell.length_b   1.000
_cell.length_c   1.000
_cell.angle_alpha   90.00
_cell.angle_beta   90.00
_cell.angle_gamma   90.00
#
_symmetry.space_group_name_H-M   'P 1'
#
loop_
_entity.id
_entity.type
_entity.pdbx_description
1 polymer ?
#
loop_
_entity_poly.entity_id
_entity_poly.type
_entity_poly.pdbx_seq_one_letter_code
_entity_poly.pdbx_strand_id
1 'polypeptide(L)'
;QPMGCLQGEQVWAYAGGQLRPGFPRRVGDEFPGVPGGVDAAVECHPEECGGETILFFKGDTVYSFDLALRVTKPRTWLGLGPCSAALRWLERYYCLRGTHFQRFDPLTGDVPPGYPRDLRDYFIPCPGRGHGQGNASWGDAGDRCSKMPFQALLSDDTGRIYAFRGGLSFRLDSWRDGHHAWPLGHTWPGLEGEVDAAFAWDGRTYLIQGSQVSIFLSEQGHRRVLGYPQALQEELGVPSANAAFTCPGSAHLYLITGDRVRLVDLTQTPRRAGEPVPLPHDHVDGAMCTKDGVFLFRGPSYHQYPSVAELLGAQQPAPPQSITTRFFHCPQ
;
A
#
# COMPACT_ATOMS: atom_id res chain seq x y z
N GLN A 1 16.56 10.57 -5.20
CA GLN A 1 15.37 10.93 -6.00
C GLN A 1 15.50 12.38 -6.44
N PRO A 2 14.87 12.79 -7.55
CA PRO A 2 14.76 14.22 -7.88
C PRO A 2 13.93 14.95 -6.81
N MET A 3 14.20 16.24 -6.61
CA MET A 3 13.52 17.10 -5.64
C MET A 3 13.19 18.44 -6.29
N GLY A 4 11.97 18.94 -6.08
CA GLY A 4 11.57 20.30 -6.45
C GLY A 4 11.52 21.22 -5.23
N CYS A 5 11.99 22.46 -5.37
CA CYS A 5 11.81 23.51 -4.36
C CYS A 5 11.08 24.68 -5.00
N LEU A 6 10.04 25.19 -4.31
CA LEU A 6 9.22 26.31 -4.77
C LEU A 6 9.45 27.49 -3.83
N GLN A 7 9.73 28.66 -4.39
CA GLN A 7 9.85 29.89 -3.61
C GLN A 7 9.40 31.10 -4.44
N GLY A 8 8.33 31.74 -3.97
CA GLY A 8 7.69 32.82 -4.72
C GLY A 8 7.28 32.35 -6.13
N GLU A 9 7.69 33.08 -7.15
CA GLU A 9 7.37 32.79 -8.56
C GLU A 9 8.30 31.75 -9.21
N GLN A 10 9.25 31.18 -8.47
CA GLN A 10 10.32 30.35 -9.02
C GLN A 10 10.25 28.91 -8.50
N VAL A 11 10.69 27.98 -9.35
CA VAL A 11 10.94 26.58 -9.03
C VAL A 11 12.40 26.25 -9.29
N TRP A 12 13.00 25.43 -8.44
CA TRP A 12 14.31 24.81 -8.59
C TRP A 12 14.13 23.30 -8.65
N ALA A 13 14.88 22.61 -9.51
CA ALA A 13 14.87 21.16 -9.59
C ALA A 13 16.27 20.62 -9.32
N TYR A 14 16.36 19.68 -8.39
CA TYR A 14 17.60 19.00 -8.00
C TYR A 14 17.53 17.52 -8.36
N ALA A 15 18.64 16.95 -8.82
CA ALA A 15 18.80 15.52 -9.05
C ALA A 15 20.20 15.08 -8.60
N GLY A 16 20.28 14.02 -7.80
CA GLY A 16 21.57 13.57 -7.24
C GLY A 16 22.27 14.63 -6.37
N GLY A 17 21.50 15.53 -5.75
CA GLY A 17 22.02 16.65 -4.96
C GLY A 17 22.52 17.85 -5.78
N GLN A 18 22.41 17.84 -7.11
CA GLN A 18 22.86 18.92 -7.98
C GLN A 18 21.67 19.66 -8.60
N LEU A 19 21.79 20.99 -8.74
CA LEU A 19 20.82 21.81 -9.46
C LEU A 19 20.81 21.40 -10.94
N ARG A 20 19.64 21.11 -11.49
CA ARG A 20 19.50 20.75 -12.89
C ARG A 20 19.77 21.96 -13.80
N PRO A 21 20.48 21.78 -14.93
CA PRO A 21 20.67 22.84 -15.91
C PRO A 21 19.33 23.45 -16.36
N GLY A 22 19.28 24.78 -16.45
CA GLY A 22 18.09 25.52 -16.86
C GLY A 22 17.09 25.82 -15.73
N PHE A 23 17.45 25.57 -14.47
CA PHE A 23 16.73 26.04 -13.28
C PHE A 23 17.54 27.14 -12.55
N PRO A 24 16.90 28.08 -11.83
CA PRO A 24 15.46 28.17 -11.60
C PRO A 24 14.64 28.59 -12.82
N ARG A 25 13.35 28.25 -12.80
CA ARG A 25 12.34 28.63 -13.80
C ARG A 25 11.14 29.25 -13.12
N ARG A 26 10.37 30.06 -13.85
CA ARG A 26 9.07 30.52 -13.34
C ARG A 26 8.12 29.34 -13.18
N VAL A 27 7.34 29.35 -12.10
CA VAL A 27 6.34 28.30 -11.82
C VAL A 27 5.36 28.15 -12.98
N GLY A 28 4.81 29.26 -13.50
CA GLY A 28 3.87 29.21 -14.62
C GLY A 28 4.47 28.71 -15.95
N ASP A 29 5.78 28.82 -16.14
CA ASP A 29 6.47 28.30 -17.33
C ASP A 29 6.69 26.78 -17.20
N GLU A 30 7.11 26.32 -16.01
CA GLU A 30 7.34 24.91 -15.73
C GLU A 30 6.05 24.13 -15.46
N PHE A 31 4.99 24.80 -15.00
CA PHE A 31 3.68 24.23 -14.71
C PHE A 31 2.56 25.16 -15.24
N PRO A 32 2.26 25.11 -16.55
CA PRO A 32 1.27 25.99 -17.18
C PRO A 32 -0.09 25.94 -16.49
N GLY A 33 -0.57 27.11 -16.06
CA GLY A 33 -1.85 27.27 -15.34
C GLY A 33 -1.74 27.17 -13.82
N VAL A 34 -0.58 26.83 -13.26
CA VAL A 34 -0.31 26.92 -11.82
C VAL A 34 0.18 28.34 -11.50
N PRO A 35 -0.43 29.04 -10.53
CA PRO A 35 0.05 30.35 -10.12
C PRO A 35 1.39 30.25 -9.39
N GLY A 36 2.25 31.26 -9.48
CA GLY A 36 3.39 31.37 -8.56
C GLY A 36 2.95 31.72 -7.13
N GLY A 37 3.87 31.61 -6.18
CA GLY A 37 3.59 31.86 -4.76
C GLY A 37 2.58 30.88 -4.17
N VAL A 38 2.74 29.60 -4.48
CA VAL A 38 1.96 28.51 -3.87
C VAL A 38 2.36 28.31 -2.42
N ASP A 39 1.40 27.94 -1.59
CA ASP A 39 1.58 27.73 -0.15
C ASP A 39 2.14 26.32 0.14
N ALA A 40 1.78 25.34 -0.69
CA ALA A 40 2.25 23.97 -0.56
C ALA A 40 2.23 23.23 -1.91
N ALA A 41 2.96 22.12 -1.99
CA ALA A 41 2.86 21.17 -3.07
C ALA A 41 3.07 19.74 -2.54
N VAL A 42 2.44 18.75 -3.18
CA VAL A 42 2.68 17.34 -2.91
C VAL A 42 2.59 16.52 -4.19
N GLU A 43 3.52 15.59 -4.37
CA GLU A 43 3.49 14.60 -5.44
C GLU A 43 2.35 13.60 -5.21
N CYS A 44 1.62 13.27 -6.27
CA CYS A 44 0.62 12.22 -6.27
C CYS A 44 0.94 11.19 -7.35
N HIS A 45 1.15 9.96 -6.89
CA HIS A 45 1.61 8.87 -7.75
C HIS A 45 0.46 8.31 -8.61
N PRO A 46 0.74 7.74 -9.80
CA PRO A 46 -0.29 7.20 -10.69
C PRO A 46 -1.24 6.22 -10.01
N GLU A 47 -0.71 5.39 -9.13
CA GLU A 47 -1.47 4.33 -8.50
C GLU A 47 -2.40 4.88 -7.38
N GLU A 48 -2.25 6.15 -7.02
CA GLU A 48 -3.08 6.86 -6.02
C GLU A 48 -3.99 7.89 -6.68
N CYS A 49 -3.54 8.57 -7.74
CA CYS A 49 -4.29 9.62 -8.45
C CYS A 49 -4.83 9.24 -9.84
N GLY A 50 -4.51 8.06 -10.38
CA GLY A 50 -4.82 7.67 -11.75
C GLY A 50 -3.91 8.31 -12.82
N GLY A 51 -2.84 8.99 -12.40
CA GLY A 51 -1.82 9.59 -13.27
C GLY A 51 -0.75 10.33 -12.46
N GLU A 52 0.44 10.53 -13.04
CA GLU A 52 1.52 11.30 -12.40
C GLU A 52 1.09 12.76 -12.24
N THR A 53 0.76 13.15 -11.01
CA THR A 53 0.14 14.45 -10.72
C THR A 53 0.93 15.18 -9.64
N ILE A 54 0.98 16.51 -9.70
CA ILE A 54 1.40 17.34 -8.57
C ILE A 54 0.20 18.17 -8.13
N LEU A 55 -0.12 18.14 -6.83
CA LEU A 55 -1.15 18.99 -6.25
C LEU A 55 -0.47 20.23 -5.67
N PHE A 56 -0.79 21.40 -6.21
CA PHE A 56 -0.32 22.69 -5.70
C PHE A 56 -1.44 23.41 -4.94
N PHE A 57 -1.15 23.94 -3.76
CA PHE A 57 -2.12 24.62 -2.90
C PHE A 57 -1.86 26.12 -2.92
N LYS A 58 -2.90 26.93 -3.13
CA LYS A 58 -2.84 28.39 -2.97
C LYS A 58 -4.16 28.89 -2.41
N GLY A 59 -4.15 29.35 -1.16
CA GLY A 59 -5.36 29.60 -0.39
C GLY A 59 -6.25 28.36 -0.37
N ASP A 60 -7.53 28.53 -0.69
CA ASP A 60 -8.52 27.44 -0.72
C ASP A 60 -8.59 26.69 -2.07
N THR A 61 -7.70 27.01 -3.01
CA THR A 61 -7.68 26.39 -4.34
C THR A 61 -6.54 25.39 -4.45
N VAL A 62 -6.87 24.20 -4.94
CA VAL A 62 -5.90 23.16 -5.27
C VAL A 62 -5.77 23.05 -6.78
N TYR A 63 -4.57 23.23 -7.30
CA TYR A 63 -4.25 23.12 -8.72
C TYR A 63 -3.64 21.73 -8.96
N SER A 64 -4.43 20.83 -9.53
CA SER A 64 -4.00 19.49 -9.92
C SER A 64 -3.32 19.58 -11.28
N PHE A 65 -2.00 19.41 -11.30
CA PHE A 65 -1.19 19.46 -12.51
C PHE A 65 -0.85 18.04 -12.98
N ASP A 66 -1.32 17.68 -14.17
CA ASP A 66 -0.99 16.41 -14.82
C ASP A 66 0.38 16.53 -15.51
N LEU A 67 1.35 15.70 -15.12
CA LEU A 67 2.72 15.78 -15.65
C LEU A 67 2.81 15.32 -17.11
N ALA A 68 1.99 14.36 -17.52
CA ALA A 68 2.02 13.80 -18.87
C ALA A 68 1.33 14.73 -19.87
N LEU A 69 0.14 15.24 -19.52
CA LEU A 69 -0.65 16.12 -20.37
C LEU A 69 -0.22 17.59 -20.25
N ARG A 70 0.50 17.95 -19.20
CA ARG A 70 0.89 19.33 -18.86
C ARG A 70 -0.30 20.29 -18.76
N VAL A 71 -1.39 19.79 -18.18
CA VAL A 71 -2.63 20.55 -17.98
C VAL A 71 -2.89 20.73 -16.49
N THR A 72 -3.25 21.96 -16.10
CA THR A 72 -3.71 22.28 -14.75
C THR A 72 -5.23 22.23 -14.66
N LYS A 73 -5.75 21.56 -13.63
CA LYS A 73 -7.16 21.55 -13.24
C LYS A 73 -7.32 22.16 -11.84
N PRO A 74 -7.91 23.36 -11.71
CA PRO A 74 -8.22 23.92 -10.40
C PRO A 74 -9.39 23.16 -9.76
N ARG A 75 -9.30 22.94 -8.45
CA ARG A 75 -10.30 22.27 -7.60
C ARG A 75 -10.49 23.06 -6.32
N THR A 76 -11.70 22.98 -5.77
CA THR A 76 -12.01 23.54 -4.45
C THR A 76 -12.47 22.40 -3.55
N TRP A 77 -11.70 22.17 -2.48
CA TRP A 77 -11.98 21.11 -1.51
C TRP A 77 -12.40 21.75 -0.18
N LEU A 78 -13.71 21.97 -0.02
CA LEU A 78 -14.29 22.72 1.10
C LEU A 78 -13.93 22.15 2.48
N GLY A 79 -13.70 20.84 2.59
CA GLY A 79 -13.33 20.17 3.85
C GLY A 79 -11.83 20.28 4.19
N LEU A 80 -10.95 20.54 3.22
CA LEU A 80 -9.51 20.56 3.44
C LEU A 80 -9.05 21.89 4.05
N GLY A 81 -9.55 23.00 3.50
CA GLY A 81 -9.04 24.35 3.80
C GLY A 81 -7.63 24.58 3.26
N PRO A 82 -7.00 25.72 3.58
CA PRO A 82 -5.70 26.10 3.03
C PRO A 82 -4.56 25.32 3.69
N CYS A 83 -3.56 24.91 2.93
CA CYS A 83 -2.40 24.16 3.45
C CYS A 83 -1.15 25.05 3.45
N SER A 84 -0.48 25.17 4.59
CA SER A 84 0.84 25.86 4.68
C SER A 84 2.01 24.96 4.29
N ALA A 85 1.79 23.65 4.26
CA ALA A 85 2.67 22.64 3.69
C ALA A 85 1.83 21.40 3.39
N ALA A 86 2.32 20.54 2.50
CA ALA A 86 1.69 19.27 2.19
C ALA A 86 2.77 18.21 2.00
N LEU A 87 2.46 16.97 2.37
CA LEU A 87 3.39 15.86 2.18
C LEU A 87 2.63 14.56 1.93
N ARG A 88 3.28 13.67 1.19
CA ARG A 88 2.88 12.28 1.02
C ARG A 88 3.82 11.42 1.87
N TRP A 89 3.26 10.51 2.66
CA TRP A 89 4.04 9.55 3.43
C TRP A 89 3.32 8.22 3.48
N LEU A 90 3.96 7.16 2.97
CA LEU A 90 3.41 5.79 2.92
C LEU A 90 1.96 5.76 2.41
N GLU A 91 1.72 6.27 1.19
CA GLU A 91 0.39 6.35 0.54
C GLU A 91 -0.62 7.31 1.16
N ARG A 92 -0.21 8.15 2.11
CA ARG A 92 -1.11 9.03 2.84
C ARG A 92 -0.72 10.47 2.61
N TYR A 93 -1.73 11.29 2.33
CA TYR A 93 -1.56 12.69 2.00
C TYR A 93 -1.96 13.56 3.17
N TYR A 94 -1.11 14.50 3.53
CA TYR A 94 -1.30 15.35 4.69
C TYR A 94 -1.23 16.82 4.29
N CYS A 95 -2.22 17.58 4.76
CA CYS A 95 -2.24 19.03 4.69
C CYS A 95 -1.88 19.56 6.08
N LEU A 96 -0.83 20.38 6.15
CA LEU A 96 -0.34 20.98 7.38
C LEU A 96 -0.84 22.42 7.48
N ARG A 97 -1.21 22.83 8.69
CA ARG A 97 -1.67 24.17 9.06
C ARG A 97 -1.04 24.58 10.38
N GLY A 98 0.11 25.25 10.31
CA GLY A 98 0.92 25.55 11.48
C GLY A 98 1.36 24.26 12.19
N THR A 99 0.97 24.07 13.45
CA THR A 99 1.28 22.84 14.22
C THR A 99 0.25 21.73 14.06
N HIS A 100 -0.81 21.95 13.28
CA HIS A 100 -1.85 20.97 13.04
C HIS A 100 -1.70 20.32 11.67
N PHE A 101 -2.20 19.11 11.53
CA PHE A 101 -2.29 18.44 10.24
C PHE A 101 -3.61 17.69 10.11
N GLN A 102 -3.98 17.45 8.86
CA GLN A 102 -5.06 16.53 8.52
C GLN A 102 -4.67 15.64 7.37
N ARG A 103 -5.15 14.39 7.40
CA ARG A 103 -5.09 13.51 6.24
C ARG A 103 -6.22 13.85 5.29
N PHE A 104 -5.98 13.72 4.00
CA PHE A 104 -7.01 13.88 2.99
C PHE A 104 -6.90 12.81 1.89
N ASP A 105 -8.00 12.58 1.19
CA ASP A 105 -8.02 11.81 -0.06
C ASP A 105 -7.54 12.71 -1.22
N PRO A 106 -6.50 12.31 -1.99
CA PRO A 106 -5.90 13.18 -3.01
C PRO A 106 -6.79 13.36 -4.26
N LEU A 107 -7.84 12.57 -4.43
CA LEU A 107 -8.78 12.66 -5.55
C LEU A 107 -10.00 13.51 -5.18
N THR A 108 -10.57 13.30 -4.00
CA THR A 108 -11.82 13.94 -3.57
C THR A 108 -11.60 15.14 -2.66
N GLY A 109 -10.46 15.20 -1.95
CA GLY A 109 -10.19 16.17 -0.90
C GLY A 109 -10.87 15.83 0.43
N ASP A 110 -11.49 14.66 0.56
CA ASP A 110 -12.23 14.27 1.76
C ASP A 110 -11.29 14.10 2.95
N VAL A 111 -11.74 14.60 4.09
CA VAL A 111 -11.00 14.56 5.36
C VAL A 111 -11.71 13.56 6.28
N PRO A 112 -11.06 12.44 6.63
CA PRO A 112 -11.62 11.47 7.56
C PRO A 112 -11.93 12.09 8.93
N PRO A 113 -12.83 11.49 9.73
CA PRO A 113 -13.10 11.96 11.08
C PRO A 113 -11.86 11.88 11.98
N GLY A 114 -11.82 12.73 13.02
CA GLY A 114 -10.72 12.76 13.99
C GLY A 114 -9.51 13.59 13.56
N TYR A 115 -9.73 14.57 12.66
CA TYR A 115 -8.79 15.63 12.32
C TYR A 115 -9.38 17.01 12.68
N PRO A 116 -8.55 18.04 12.90
CA PRO A 116 -7.08 18.02 12.81
C PRO A 116 -6.41 17.30 14.00
N ARG A 117 -5.14 16.93 13.82
CA ARG A 117 -4.24 16.39 14.87
C ARG A 117 -3.00 17.27 15.00
N ASP A 118 -2.30 17.21 16.13
CA ASP A 118 -1.10 18.03 16.38
C ASP A 118 0.18 17.31 15.89
N LEU A 119 0.98 17.97 15.06
CA LEU A 119 2.23 17.44 14.52
C LEU A 119 3.18 16.94 15.61
N ARG A 120 3.18 17.58 16.78
CA ARG A 120 4.08 17.28 17.91
C ARG A 120 3.71 16.01 18.66
N ASP A 121 2.53 15.46 18.38
CA ASP A 121 2.15 14.15 18.90
C ASP A 121 2.52 13.03 17.93
N TYR A 122 2.73 13.30 16.63
CA TYR A 122 2.86 12.26 15.58
C TYR A 122 4.17 12.33 14.78
N PHE A 123 4.46 13.47 14.15
CA PHE A 123 5.56 13.61 13.20
C PHE A 123 6.83 14.19 13.84
N ILE A 124 6.69 14.99 14.90
CA ILE A 124 7.80 15.66 15.56
C ILE A 124 7.89 15.13 16.99
N PRO A 125 8.95 14.39 17.37
CA PRO A 125 9.10 13.93 18.75
C PRO A 125 9.29 15.14 19.68
N CYS A 126 8.36 15.32 20.62
CA CYS A 126 8.36 16.42 21.57
C CYS A 126 8.29 15.86 23.01
N PRO A 127 9.12 16.35 23.95
CA PRO A 127 9.06 15.91 25.34
C PRO A 127 7.66 16.08 25.95
N GLY A 128 7.18 15.04 26.65
CA GLY A 128 5.86 15.03 27.28
C GLY A 128 4.67 14.92 26.30
N ARG A 129 4.93 14.70 25.01
CA ARG A 129 3.93 14.54 23.96
C ARG A 129 4.09 13.20 23.25
N GLY A 130 3.08 12.83 22.48
CA GLY A 130 3.10 11.60 21.71
C GLY A 130 1.72 11.00 21.51
N HIS A 131 1.65 10.07 20.58
CA HIS A 131 0.52 9.16 20.40
C HIS A 131 0.92 7.78 20.96
N GLY A 132 0.03 7.17 21.75
CA GLY A 132 0.30 5.86 22.36
C GLY A 132 0.75 5.88 23.84
N GLN A 133 0.40 6.90 24.63
CA GLN A 133 0.60 6.82 26.09
C GLN A 133 -0.32 5.75 26.71
N GLY A 134 0.27 4.57 26.98
CA GLY A 134 -0.37 3.34 27.44
C GLY A 134 -0.17 2.19 26.43
N ASN A 135 0.81 1.31 26.65
CA ASN A 135 1.16 0.17 25.77
C ASN A 135 1.26 0.53 24.27
N ALA A 136 2.14 1.49 23.97
CA ALA A 136 2.23 2.20 22.69
C ALA A 136 2.08 1.33 21.43
N SER A 137 0.87 1.47 20.86
CA SER A 137 0.47 1.16 19.48
C SER A 137 0.62 -0.30 19.04
N TRP A 138 -0.27 -1.14 19.59
CA TRP A 138 -0.53 -2.53 19.19
C TRP A 138 0.47 -3.60 19.66
N GLY A 139 1.41 -3.24 20.53
CA GLY A 139 2.38 -4.18 21.11
C GLY A 139 3.15 -4.96 20.03
N ASP A 140 3.42 -6.24 20.29
CA ASP A 140 4.15 -7.11 19.36
C ASP A 140 3.46 -7.26 18.00
N ALA A 141 2.14 -7.07 17.91
CA ALA A 141 1.40 -7.06 16.64
C ALA A 141 1.75 -5.85 15.78
N GLY A 142 2.04 -4.70 16.38
CA GLY A 142 2.49 -3.48 15.70
C GLY A 142 4.00 -3.46 15.43
N ASP A 143 4.80 -4.18 16.23
CA ASP A 143 6.25 -4.23 16.05
C ASP A 143 6.65 -5.18 14.92
N ARG A 144 7.06 -4.61 13.78
CA ARG A 144 7.56 -5.36 12.62
C ARG A 144 8.74 -6.31 12.93
N CYS A 145 9.46 -6.10 14.03
CA CYS A 145 10.60 -6.92 14.44
C CYS A 145 10.26 -7.94 15.54
N SER A 146 9.00 -8.04 15.98
CA SER A 146 8.55 -8.93 17.07
C SER A 146 8.65 -10.43 16.79
N LYS A 147 9.00 -10.81 15.54
CA LYS A 147 9.02 -12.20 15.04
C LYS A 147 7.66 -12.91 15.10
N MET A 148 6.57 -12.22 15.47
CA MET A 148 5.22 -12.77 15.32
C MET A 148 4.90 -13.01 13.83
N PRO A 149 4.21 -14.12 13.50
CA PRO A 149 3.83 -14.44 12.13
C PRO A 149 2.87 -13.41 11.55
N PHE A 150 2.94 -13.22 10.23
CA PHE A 150 1.95 -12.48 9.44
C PHE A 150 0.93 -13.47 8.88
N GLN A 151 -0.35 -13.15 8.98
CA GLN A 151 -1.48 -14.02 8.58
C GLN A 151 -1.78 -13.96 7.08
N ALA A 152 -1.28 -12.93 6.39
CA ALA A 152 -1.33 -12.86 4.95
C ALA A 152 -0.23 -11.94 4.43
N LEU A 153 0.20 -12.20 3.19
CA LEU A 153 1.03 -11.29 2.42
C LEU A 153 0.45 -11.13 1.03
N LEU A 154 0.73 -9.98 0.43
CA LEU A 154 0.22 -9.57 -0.86
C LEU A 154 1.35 -8.89 -1.64
N SER A 155 1.54 -9.28 -2.89
CA SER A 155 2.18 -8.45 -3.90
C SER A 155 1.12 -8.11 -4.93
N ASP A 156 0.89 -6.83 -5.18
CA ASP A 156 -0.07 -6.40 -6.20
C ASP A 156 0.57 -6.22 -7.58
N ASP A 157 -0.28 -5.98 -8.59
CA ASP A 157 0.15 -5.78 -9.98
C ASP A 157 0.98 -4.50 -10.18
N THR A 158 0.94 -3.59 -9.21
CA THR A 158 1.75 -2.35 -9.20
C THR A 158 3.12 -2.55 -8.52
N GLY A 159 3.36 -3.74 -7.96
CA GLY A 159 4.59 -4.09 -7.25
C GLY A 159 4.62 -3.65 -5.79
N ARG A 160 3.51 -3.16 -5.24
CA ARG A 160 3.40 -2.87 -3.81
C ARG A 160 3.29 -4.17 -3.04
N ILE A 161 3.88 -4.16 -1.85
CA ILE A 161 3.91 -5.35 -1.00
C ILE A 161 3.32 -5.00 0.35
N TYR A 162 2.31 -5.78 0.75
CA TYR A 162 1.64 -5.66 2.03
C TYR A 162 1.78 -6.93 2.85
N ALA A 163 1.88 -6.76 4.17
CA ALA A 163 1.75 -7.85 5.14
C ALA A 163 0.66 -7.50 6.15
N PHE A 164 -0.07 -8.52 6.60
CA PHE A 164 -1.23 -8.37 7.47
C PHE A 164 -1.02 -9.10 8.78
N ARG A 165 -1.32 -8.42 9.90
CA ARG A 165 -1.20 -9.02 11.24
C ARG A 165 -2.02 -8.30 12.30
N GLY A 166 -2.84 -9.02 13.06
CA GLY A 166 -3.51 -8.45 14.23
C GLY A 166 -4.51 -7.33 13.88
N GLY A 167 -5.16 -7.43 12.73
CA GLY A 167 -5.99 -6.35 12.17
C GLY A 167 -5.20 -5.13 11.68
N LEU A 168 -3.88 -5.26 11.55
CA LEU A 168 -2.99 -4.25 11.00
C LEU A 168 -2.48 -4.64 9.63
N SER A 169 -1.99 -3.63 8.93
CA SER A 169 -1.32 -3.73 7.65
C SER A 169 -0.01 -2.99 7.67
N PHE A 170 0.96 -3.54 6.94
CA PHE A 170 2.30 -3.03 6.80
C PHE A 170 2.59 -2.87 5.32
N ARG A 171 3.20 -1.75 4.93
CA ARG A 171 3.75 -1.58 3.58
C ARG A 171 5.25 -1.86 3.58
N LEU A 172 5.69 -2.75 2.68
CA LEU A 172 7.03 -3.35 2.71
C LEU A 172 7.93 -2.78 1.59
N ASP A 173 7.36 -2.36 0.46
CA ASP A 173 8.10 -1.85 -0.71
C ASP A 173 8.64 -0.42 -0.50
N SER A 174 8.00 0.38 0.36
CA SER A 174 8.35 1.79 0.62
C SER A 174 9.29 1.97 1.82
N TRP A 175 10.18 1.01 2.09
CA TRP A 175 11.05 1.00 3.28
C TRP A 175 11.96 2.24 3.43
N ARG A 176 12.29 2.90 2.32
CA ARG A 176 13.10 4.13 2.33
C ARG A 176 12.39 5.32 3.00
N ASP A 177 11.07 5.30 3.02
CA ASP A 177 10.23 6.33 3.63
C ASP A 177 9.95 6.01 5.12
N GLY A 178 10.53 4.93 5.63
CA GLY A 178 10.31 4.41 6.99
C GLY A 178 9.27 3.30 7.03
N HIS A 179 8.86 2.95 8.25
CA HIS A 179 7.93 1.85 8.51
C HIS A 179 6.83 2.30 9.47
N HIS A 180 5.59 1.90 9.19
CA HIS A 180 4.47 2.12 10.08
C HIS A 180 3.40 1.06 9.86
N ALA A 181 2.77 0.59 10.94
CA ALA A 181 1.62 -0.31 10.90
C ALA A 181 0.32 0.51 10.91
N TRP A 182 -0.65 0.17 10.07
CA TRP A 182 -1.95 0.86 10.04
C TRP A 182 -3.09 -0.12 10.31
N PRO A 183 -4.14 0.27 11.06
CA PRO A 183 -5.38 -0.49 11.11
C PRO A 183 -5.87 -0.81 9.69
N LEU A 184 -6.35 -2.03 9.47
CA LEU A 184 -6.75 -2.52 8.15
C LEU A 184 -7.70 -1.55 7.43
N GLY A 185 -8.74 -1.08 8.12
CA GLY A 185 -9.72 -0.13 7.62
C GLY A 185 -9.17 1.23 7.17
N HIS A 186 -7.93 1.59 7.53
CA HIS A 186 -7.29 2.82 7.08
C HIS A 186 -6.74 2.76 5.66
N THR A 187 -6.50 1.55 5.15
CA THR A 187 -6.00 1.30 3.79
C THR A 187 -7.06 0.61 2.95
N TRP A 188 -7.82 -0.34 3.53
CA TRP A 188 -8.94 -1.01 2.86
C TRP A 188 -10.24 -0.65 3.58
N PRO A 189 -10.97 0.39 3.12
CA PRO A 189 -12.14 0.90 3.82
C PRO A 189 -13.21 -0.17 4.09
N GLY A 190 -13.67 -0.22 5.34
CA GLY A 190 -14.73 -1.14 5.77
C GLY A 190 -14.27 -2.56 6.06
N LEU A 191 -12.95 -2.82 6.15
CA LEU A 191 -12.41 -4.06 6.71
C LEU A 191 -11.92 -3.88 8.14
N GLU A 192 -12.14 -4.93 8.94
CA GLU A 192 -11.70 -5.06 10.32
C GLU A 192 -11.30 -6.53 10.59
N GLY A 193 -10.47 -6.78 11.59
CA GLY A 193 -10.04 -8.14 11.96
C GLY A 193 -8.94 -8.72 11.05
N GLU A 194 -8.76 -10.04 11.11
CA GLU A 194 -7.67 -10.74 10.44
C GLU A 194 -7.95 -11.00 8.96
N VAL A 195 -6.90 -10.94 8.15
CA VAL A 195 -6.91 -11.37 6.74
C VAL A 195 -6.25 -12.74 6.68
N ASP A 196 -6.97 -13.74 6.22
CA ASP A 196 -6.50 -15.13 6.16
C ASP A 196 -5.67 -15.41 4.90
N ALA A 197 -5.98 -14.72 3.80
CA ALA A 197 -5.26 -14.84 2.55
C ALA A 197 -5.46 -13.60 1.68
N ALA A 198 -4.48 -13.26 0.86
CA ALA A 198 -4.56 -12.13 -0.05
C ALA A 198 -3.87 -12.44 -1.38
N PHE A 199 -4.40 -11.91 -2.48
CA PHE A 199 -3.75 -11.96 -3.80
C PHE A 199 -4.21 -10.77 -4.66
N ALA A 200 -3.55 -10.56 -5.80
CA ALA A 200 -3.97 -9.54 -6.76
C ALA A 200 -4.13 -10.11 -8.16
N TRP A 201 -5.07 -9.60 -8.93
CA TRP A 201 -5.22 -9.97 -10.33
C TRP A 201 -5.99 -8.88 -11.08
N ASP A 202 -5.50 -8.53 -12.27
CA ASP A 202 -6.16 -7.61 -13.19
C ASP A 202 -6.48 -6.25 -12.54
N GLY A 203 -5.48 -5.68 -11.85
CA GLY A 203 -5.59 -4.39 -11.17
C GLY A 203 -6.53 -4.40 -9.96
N ARG A 204 -6.82 -5.58 -9.41
CA ARG A 204 -7.67 -5.75 -8.24
C ARG A 204 -6.95 -6.54 -7.14
N THR A 205 -7.14 -6.10 -5.91
CA THR A 205 -6.67 -6.77 -4.70
C THR A 205 -7.82 -7.53 -4.05
N TYR A 206 -7.60 -8.80 -3.76
CA TYR A 206 -8.55 -9.72 -3.13
C TYR A 206 -8.09 -10.01 -1.71
N LEU A 207 -8.93 -9.71 -0.72
CA LEU A 207 -8.67 -9.98 0.70
C LEU A 207 -9.71 -10.96 1.23
N ILE A 208 -9.25 -12.10 1.75
CA ILE A 208 -10.09 -13.20 2.25
C ILE A 208 -10.14 -13.14 3.77
N GLN A 209 -11.34 -13.15 4.33
CA GLN A 209 -11.61 -13.21 5.78
C GLN A 209 -12.67 -14.28 6.04
N GLY A 210 -12.27 -15.41 6.60
CA GLY A 210 -13.09 -16.59 6.78
C GLY A 210 -13.62 -17.14 5.45
N SER A 211 -14.95 -17.18 5.32
CA SER A 211 -15.65 -17.64 4.12
C SER A 211 -16.04 -16.51 3.16
N GLN A 212 -15.50 -15.30 3.37
CA GLN A 212 -15.81 -14.13 2.55
C GLN A 212 -14.56 -13.60 1.84
N VAL A 213 -14.78 -12.98 0.68
CA VAL A 213 -13.76 -12.25 -0.07
C VAL A 213 -14.23 -10.83 -0.33
N SER A 214 -13.35 -9.86 -0.10
CA SER A 214 -13.53 -8.47 -0.48
C SER A 214 -12.58 -8.12 -1.63
N ILE A 215 -13.07 -7.40 -2.64
CA ILE A 215 -12.27 -6.95 -3.78
C ILE A 215 -12.11 -5.43 -3.74
N PHE A 216 -10.88 -4.98 -3.93
CA PHE A 216 -10.50 -3.57 -4.00
C PHE A 216 -9.79 -3.30 -5.32
N LEU A 217 -9.92 -2.08 -5.86
CA LEU A 217 -9.07 -1.63 -6.95
C LEU A 217 -7.64 -1.45 -6.41
N SER A 218 -6.63 -2.02 -7.05
CA SER A 218 -5.23 -1.85 -6.63
C SER A 218 -4.73 -0.41 -6.89
N GLU A 219 -5.34 0.27 -7.85
CA GLU A 219 -5.14 1.70 -8.10
C GLU A 219 -6.26 2.55 -7.50
N GLN A 220 -6.06 3.86 -7.45
CA GLN A 220 -7.06 4.84 -6.99
C GLN A 220 -7.46 4.65 -5.52
N GLY A 221 -6.46 4.39 -4.67
CA GLY A 221 -6.62 4.44 -3.21
C GLY A 221 -7.40 3.27 -2.60
N HIS A 222 -7.27 2.05 -3.16
CA HIS A 222 -7.87 0.84 -2.58
C HIS A 222 -9.38 0.94 -2.38
N ARG A 223 -10.10 1.48 -3.38
CA ARG A 223 -11.56 1.58 -3.31
C ARG A 223 -12.20 0.21 -3.47
N ARG A 224 -13.12 -0.14 -2.57
CA ARG A 224 -13.85 -1.41 -2.62
C ARG A 224 -14.76 -1.49 -3.84
N VAL A 225 -14.74 -2.62 -4.54
CA VAL A 225 -15.65 -2.92 -5.65
C VAL A 225 -17.06 -3.10 -5.10
N LEU A 226 -18.03 -2.47 -5.76
CA LEU A 226 -19.44 -2.56 -5.38
C LEU A 226 -19.93 -4.01 -5.43
N GLY A 227 -20.67 -4.44 -4.41
CA GLY A 227 -21.19 -5.80 -4.30
C GLY A 227 -20.34 -6.75 -3.43
N TYR A 228 -19.17 -6.30 -2.96
CA TYR A 228 -18.32 -7.06 -2.04
C TYR A 228 -18.41 -6.54 -0.58
N PRO A 229 -18.24 -7.41 0.44
CA PRO A 229 -17.79 -8.82 0.35
C PRO A 229 -18.82 -9.80 -0.24
N GLN A 230 -18.34 -10.89 -0.82
CA GLN A 230 -19.14 -12.02 -1.30
C GLN A 230 -18.63 -13.35 -0.70
N ALA A 231 -19.41 -14.42 -0.85
CA ALA A 231 -19.01 -15.75 -0.40
C ALA A 231 -17.82 -16.27 -1.23
N LEU A 232 -16.76 -16.71 -0.56
CA LEU A 232 -15.57 -17.27 -1.19
C LEU A 232 -15.88 -18.50 -2.06
N GLN A 233 -16.85 -19.30 -1.62
CA GLN A 233 -17.31 -20.48 -2.34
C GLN A 233 -17.96 -20.13 -3.68
N GLU A 234 -18.66 -19.01 -3.76
CA GLU A 234 -19.32 -18.54 -4.99
C GLU A 234 -18.31 -17.85 -5.90
N GLU A 235 -17.39 -17.06 -5.35
CA GLU A 235 -16.41 -16.30 -6.11
C GLU A 235 -15.26 -17.17 -6.65
N LEU A 236 -14.70 -18.08 -5.83
CA LEU A 236 -13.47 -18.84 -6.14
C LEU A 236 -13.63 -20.35 -6.09
N GLY A 237 -14.81 -20.86 -5.69
CA GLY A 237 -15.06 -22.30 -5.66
C GLY A 237 -14.45 -23.03 -4.44
N VAL A 238 -14.03 -22.31 -3.40
CA VAL A 238 -13.49 -22.90 -2.15
C VAL A 238 -14.15 -22.32 -0.90
N PRO A 239 -14.24 -23.08 0.20
CA PRO A 239 -14.87 -22.60 1.44
C PRO A 239 -13.96 -21.72 2.30
N SER A 240 -12.63 -21.89 2.20
CA SER A 240 -11.61 -21.14 2.96
C SER A 240 -10.24 -21.24 2.28
N ALA A 241 -9.29 -20.40 2.70
CA ALA A 241 -7.89 -20.46 2.29
C ALA A 241 -6.99 -19.94 3.43
N ASN A 242 -5.84 -20.58 3.66
CA ASN A 242 -4.79 -20.14 4.59
C ASN A 242 -3.76 -19.23 3.92
N ALA A 243 -3.63 -19.32 2.61
CA ALA A 243 -2.79 -18.44 1.81
C ALA A 243 -3.27 -18.44 0.37
N ALA A 244 -2.95 -17.39 -0.36
CA ALA A 244 -3.28 -17.27 -1.78
C ALA A 244 -2.15 -16.55 -2.49
N PHE A 245 -1.90 -16.87 -3.75
CA PHE A 245 -1.05 -16.03 -4.59
C PHE A 245 -1.36 -16.20 -6.07
N THR A 246 -1.03 -15.17 -6.81
CA THR A 246 -1.00 -15.10 -8.27
C THR A 246 0.40 -14.62 -8.65
N CYS A 247 0.98 -15.17 -9.71
CA CYS A 247 2.27 -14.70 -10.20
C CYS A 247 2.08 -13.60 -11.26
N PRO A 248 3.03 -12.65 -11.38
CA PRO A 248 2.94 -11.56 -12.36
C PRO A 248 2.64 -12.06 -13.77
N GLY A 249 1.64 -11.46 -14.41
CA GLY A 249 1.23 -11.80 -15.79
C GLY A 249 0.44 -13.10 -15.93
N SER A 250 0.09 -13.77 -14.83
CA SER A 250 -0.67 -15.01 -14.83
C SER A 250 -2.10 -14.81 -14.34
N ALA A 251 -3.06 -15.51 -14.95
CA ALA A 251 -4.42 -15.63 -14.45
C ALA A 251 -4.64 -16.86 -13.56
N HIS A 252 -3.57 -17.59 -13.25
CA HIS A 252 -3.60 -18.74 -12.35
C HIS A 252 -3.46 -18.30 -10.90
N LEU A 253 -4.53 -18.48 -10.14
CA LEU A 253 -4.56 -18.33 -8.70
C LEU A 253 -4.25 -19.67 -8.03
N TYR A 254 -3.34 -19.64 -7.06
CA TYR A 254 -3.00 -20.76 -6.21
C TYR A 254 -3.55 -20.50 -4.81
N LEU A 255 -4.53 -21.30 -4.40
CA LEU A 255 -5.17 -21.25 -3.07
C LEU A 255 -4.63 -22.39 -2.20
N ILE A 256 -4.07 -22.04 -1.05
CA ILE A 256 -3.48 -23.00 -0.13
C ILE A 256 -4.42 -23.21 1.05
N THR A 257 -4.69 -24.48 1.37
CA THR A 257 -5.45 -24.88 2.56
C THR A 257 -4.72 -26.05 3.22
N GLY A 258 -4.22 -25.84 4.44
CA GLY A 258 -3.34 -26.79 5.12
C GLY A 258 -2.07 -27.09 4.32
N ASP A 259 -1.88 -28.36 3.97
CA ASP A 259 -0.73 -28.88 3.22
C ASP A 259 -0.99 -28.99 1.71
N ARG A 260 -2.09 -28.43 1.21
CA ARG A 260 -2.50 -28.57 -0.20
C ARG A 260 -2.72 -27.25 -0.88
N VAL A 261 -2.47 -27.24 -2.19
CA VAL A 261 -2.74 -26.11 -3.07
C VAL A 261 -3.74 -26.51 -4.15
N ARG A 262 -4.70 -25.62 -4.44
CA ARG A 262 -5.64 -25.72 -5.55
C ARG A 262 -5.36 -24.62 -6.56
N LEU A 263 -5.39 -24.98 -7.83
CA LEU A 263 -5.33 -24.03 -8.94
C LEU A 263 -6.74 -23.56 -9.30
N VAL A 264 -6.91 -22.25 -9.47
CA VAL A 264 -8.13 -21.62 -10.01
C VAL A 264 -7.72 -20.78 -11.22
N ASP A 265 -8.38 -20.98 -12.35
CA ASP A 265 -8.26 -20.10 -13.52
C ASP A 265 -9.22 -18.92 -13.35
N LEU A 266 -8.65 -17.73 -13.11
CA LEU A 266 -9.43 -16.52 -12.82
C LEU A 266 -10.21 -15.98 -14.02
N THR A 267 -9.91 -16.46 -15.23
CA THR A 267 -10.61 -16.08 -16.47
C THR A 267 -11.94 -16.82 -16.67
N GLN A 268 -12.17 -17.90 -15.93
CA GLN A 268 -13.36 -18.73 -16.08
C GLN A 268 -14.55 -18.18 -15.30
N THR A 269 -15.76 -18.43 -15.79
CA THR A 269 -17.01 -18.09 -15.11
C THR A 269 -18.03 -19.22 -15.32
N PRO A 270 -18.48 -19.91 -14.25
CA PRO A 270 -18.04 -19.78 -12.86
C PRO A 270 -16.60 -20.27 -12.68
N ARG A 271 -15.85 -19.64 -11.77
CA ARG A 271 -14.52 -20.12 -11.38
C ARG A 271 -14.66 -21.45 -10.65
N ARG A 272 -13.78 -22.40 -10.96
CA ARG A 272 -13.75 -23.72 -10.34
C ARG A 272 -12.36 -24.01 -9.81
N ALA A 273 -12.28 -24.45 -8.56
CA ALA A 273 -11.04 -24.91 -7.99
C ALA A 273 -10.72 -26.32 -8.48
N GLY A 274 -9.50 -26.49 -9.02
CA GLY A 274 -9.00 -27.79 -9.45
C GLY A 274 -8.77 -28.75 -8.28
N GLU A 275 -8.30 -29.95 -8.63
CA GLU A 275 -7.92 -30.96 -7.65
C GLU A 275 -6.76 -30.47 -6.76
N PRO A 276 -6.80 -30.75 -5.45
CA PRO A 276 -5.78 -30.29 -4.53
C PRO A 276 -4.49 -31.11 -4.69
N VAL A 277 -3.36 -30.43 -4.85
CA VAL A 277 -2.03 -31.01 -4.98
C VAL A 277 -1.26 -30.80 -3.67
N PRO A 278 -0.48 -31.78 -3.18
CA PRO A 278 0.31 -31.61 -1.95
C PRO A 278 1.42 -30.56 -2.13
N LEU A 279 1.73 -29.84 -1.06
CA LEU A 279 2.89 -28.97 -0.94
C LEU A 279 4.01 -29.66 -0.14
N PRO A 280 5.27 -29.21 -0.27
CA PRO A 280 6.35 -29.66 0.61
C PRO A 280 6.24 -29.11 2.04
N HIS A 281 5.16 -28.40 2.38
CA HIS A 281 4.89 -27.80 3.69
C HIS A 281 3.62 -28.41 4.27
N ASP A 282 3.64 -28.71 5.56
CA ASP A 282 2.48 -29.13 6.36
C ASP A 282 1.48 -27.98 6.61
N HIS A 283 1.98 -26.74 6.64
CA HIS A 283 1.21 -25.52 6.85
C HIS A 283 1.99 -24.28 6.39
N VAL A 284 1.27 -23.24 5.95
CA VAL A 284 1.81 -21.89 5.68
C VAL A 284 0.87 -20.83 6.24
N ASP A 285 1.44 -19.75 6.77
CA ASP A 285 0.68 -18.59 7.26
C ASP A 285 0.35 -17.59 6.15
N GLY A 286 1.03 -17.67 5.00
CA GLY A 286 0.83 -16.71 3.92
C GLY A 286 1.63 -17.10 2.69
N ALA A 287 1.30 -16.50 1.55
CA ALA A 287 2.02 -16.69 0.30
C ALA A 287 1.98 -15.41 -0.54
N MET A 288 2.99 -15.20 -1.37
CA MET A 288 2.95 -14.23 -2.45
C MET A 288 3.84 -14.68 -3.60
N CYS A 289 3.63 -14.15 -4.79
CA CYS A 289 4.54 -14.35 -5.91
C CYS A 289 4.94 -13.00 -6.50
N THR A 290 6.23 -12.82 -6.74
CA THR A 290 6.79 -11.62 -7.35
C THR A 290 7.60 -12.03 -8.58
N LYS A 291 8.25 -11.05 -9.23
CA LYS A 291 9.23 -11.34 -10.28
C LYS A 291 10.42 -12.20 -9.81
N ASP A 292 10.67 -12.25 -8.50
CA ASP A 292 11.78 -13.01 -7.90
C ASP A 292 11.36 -14.45 -7.51
N GLY A 293 10.11 -14.86 -7.81
CA GLY A 293 9.59 -16.20 -7.55
C GLY A 293 8.44 -16.25 -6.54
N VAL A 294 8.17 -17.46 -6.04
CA VAL A 294 7.12 -17.75 -5.06
C VAL A 294 7.70 -17.74 -3.65
N PHE A 295 7.02 -17.06 -2.74
CA PHE A 295 7.39 -16.97 -1.32
C PHE A 295 6.28 -17.58 -0.48
N LEU A 296 6.61 -18.60 0.31
CA LEU A 296 5.72 -19.21 1.31
C LEU A 296 6.19 -18.81 2.71
N PHE A 297 5.28 -18.31 3.53
CA PHE A 297 5.58 -17.74 4.84
C PHE A 297 5.12 -18.70 5.94
N ARG A 298 5.98 -18.89 6.95
CA ARG A 298 5.71 -19.76 8.09
C ARG A 298 6.44 -19.26 9.33
N GLY A 299 5.69 -18.90 10.35
CA GLY A 299 6.20 -18.32 11.58
C GLY A 299 7.00 -17.05 11.28
N PRO A 300 8.23 -16.93 11.81
CA PRO A 300 9.12 -15.80 11.53
C PRO A 300 9.90 -15.94 10.21
N SER A 301 9.69 -17.01 9.45
CA SER A 301 10.51 -17.37 8.29
C SER A 301 9.72 -17.43 6.99
N TYR A 302 10.42 -17.33 5.86
CA TYR A 302 9.88 -17.60 4.53
C TYR A 302 10.73 -18.61 3.78
N HIS A 303 10.13 -19.26 2.80
CA HIS A 303 10.72 -20.22 1.89
C HIS A 303 10.51 -19.72 0.46
N GLN A 304 11.59 -19.59 -0.31
CA GLN A 304 11.53 -19.05 -1.68
C GLN A 304 11.74 -20.17 -2.70
N TYR A 305 10.92 -20.15 -3.75
CA TYR A 305 11.00 -21.03 -4.90
C TYR A 305 11.10 -20.19 -6.17
N PRO A 306 12.02 -20.49 -7.11
CA PRO A 306 12.16 -19.66 -8.31
C PRO A 306 10.92 -19.68 -9.22
N SER A 307 10.14 -20.76 -9.18
CA SER A 307 8.91 -20.91 -9.97
C SER A 307 7.86 -21.77 -9.26
N VAL A 308 6.61 -21.68 -9.72
CA VAL A 308 5.54 -22.59 -9.24
C VAL A 308 5.89 -24.05 -9.54
N ALA A 309 6.49 -24.34 -10.70
CA ALA A 309 6.87 -25.70 -11.07
C ALA A 309 7.86 -26.30 -10.07
N GLU A 310 8.83 -25.50 -9.61
CA GLU A 310 9.78 -25.92 -8.59
C GLU A 310 9.15 -26.06 -7.21
N LEU A 311 8.18 -25.21 -6.85
CA LEU A 311 7.41 -25.39 -5.62
C LEU A 311 6.65 -26.72 -5.63
N LEU A 312 5.92 -27.02 -6.71
CA LEU A 312 5.10 -28.23 -6.80
C LEU A 312 5.93 -29.50 -7.01
N GLY A 313 7.16 -29.38 -7.52
CA GLY A 313 8.10 -30.49 -7.71
C GLY A 313 8.99 -30.76 -6.50
N ALA A 314 9.01 -29.88 -5.49
CA ALA A 314 9.88 -30.03 -4.34
C ALA A 314 9.41 -31.13 -3.39
N GLN A 315 10.36 -31.98 -2.94
CA GLN A 315 10.08 -33.04 -1.96
C GLN A 315 10.20 -32.58 -0.50
N GLN A 316 10.93 -31.48 -0.27
CA GLN A 316 11.15 -30.89 1.06
C GLN A 316 11.10 -29.36 0.96
N PRO A 317 10.80 -28.66 2.07
CA PRO A 317 10.88 -27.20 2.12
C PRO A 317 12.24 -26.68 1.66
N ALA A 318 12.25 -25.59 0.89
CA ALA A 318 13.47 -24.81 0.67
C ALA A 318 14.04 -24.34 2.02
N PRO A 319 15.33 -23.97 2.14
CA PRO A 319 15.87 -23.46 3.40
C PRO A 319 15.10 -22.22 3.90
N PRO A 320 14.77 -22.13 5.21
CA PRO A 320 14.06 -20.97 5.75
C PRO A 320 14.96 -19.73 5.76
N GLN A 321 14.36 -18.58 5.50
CA GLN A 321 15.01 -17.26 5.54
C GLN A 321 14.20 -16.31 6.44
N SER A 322 14.86 -15.31 7.03
CA SER A 322 14.22 -14.38 7.99
C SER A 322 13.33 -13.34 7.30
N ILE A 323 12.04 -13.32 7.65
CA ILE A 323 11.09 -12.29 7.17
C ILE A 323 11.55 -10.90 7.61
N THR A 324 11.90 -10.76 8.90
CA THR A 324 12.23 -9.46 9.50
C THR A 324 13.52 -8.87 8.92
N THR A 325 14.47 -9.70 8.50
CA THR A 325 15.70 -9.24 7.84
C THR A 325 15.44 -8.86 6.38
N ARG A 326 14.75 -9.71 5.60
CA ARG A 326 14.58 -9.49 4.16
C ARG A 326 13.58 -8.39 3.81
N PHE A 327 12.44 -8.36 4.49
CA PHE A 327 11.31 -7.50 4.14
C PHE A 327 11.20 -6.28 5.04
N PHE A 328 11.63 -6.40 6.30
CA PHE A 328 11.55 -5.31 7.27
C PHE A 328 12.90 -4.66 7.58
N HIS A 329 14.04 -5.20 7.12
CA HIS A 329 15.36 -4.63 7.39
C HIS A 329 15.61 -4.44 8.91
N CYS A 330 15.11 -5.36 9.73
CA CYS A 330 15.41 -5.37 11.16
C CYS A 330 16.89 -5.73 11.38
N PRO A 331 17.55 -5.15 12.41
CA PRO A 331 18.88 -5.59 12.83
C PRO A 331 18.90 -7.10 13.13
N GLN A 332 20.05 -7.73 12.91
CA GLN A 332 20.31 -9.11 13.32
C GLN A 332 20.64 -9.18 14.82
#